data_AF-A0A955F0V0-F1
#
_entry.id   AF-A0A955F0V0-F1
#
_cell.length_a   1.000
_cell.length_b   1.000
_cell.length_c   1.000
_cell.angle_alpha   90.00
_cell.angle_beta   90.00
_cell.angle_gamma   90.00
#
_symmetry.space_group_name_H-M   'P 1'
#
loop_
_entity.id
_entity.type
_entity.pdbx_description
1 polymer ?
#
loop_
_entity_poly.entity_id
_entity_poly.type
_entity_poly.pdbx_seq_one_letter_code
_entity_poly.pdbx_strand_id
1 'polypeptide(L)'
;MTAGARAARGADLVTWYRRHGRELPWRRDPTPYRVWVSEIMLQQTTVAAVFPRYERFVARFPDVASLARAEESEVLTEVSGLGYYRRFRAMHRAARELVEKGVKDLPRSLAEIRALPGIGDYTAGAISAIAFDEPVAAVDGNALRI
;
A
#
# COMPACT_ATOMS: atom_id res chain seq x y z
N MET A 1 -25.47 -14.65 -12.96
CA MET A 1 -24.49 -14.27 -14.00
C MET A 1 -23.60 -15.46 -14.26
N THR A 2 -23.37 -15.84 -15.52
CA THR A 2 -22.49 -16.98 -15.86
C THR A 2 -21.01 -16.61 -15.65
N ALA A 3 -20.13 -17.60 -15.48
CA ALA A 3 -18.69 -17.37 -15.38
C ALA A 3 -18.14 -16.60 -16.59
N GLY A 4 -18.63 -16.90 -17.81
CA GLY A 4 -18.28 -16.17 -19.03
C GLY A 4 -18.69 -14.70 -19.01
N ALA A 5 -19.88 -14.37 -18.50
CA ALA A 5 -20.32 -12.97 -18.36
C ALA A 5 -19.58 -12.19 -17.27
N ARG A 6 -18.94 -12.88 -16.30
CA ARG A 6 -18.04 -12.27 -15.31
C ARG A 6 -16.66 -12.01 -15.90
N ALA A 7 -16.12 -12.97 -16.65
CA ALA A 7 -14.84 -12.84 -17.34
C ALA A 7 -14.85 -11.71 -18.38
N ALA A 8 -15.91 -11.59 -19.18
CA ALA A 8 -16.07 -10.51 -20.16
C ALA A 8 -16.03 -9.11 -19.51
N ARG A 9 -16.79 -8.91 -18.43
CA ARG A 9 -16.76 -7.64 -17.68
C ARG A 9 -15.41 -7.34 -17.04
N GLY A 10 -14.70 -8.37 -16.57
CA GLY A 10 -13.33 -8.22 -16.09
C GLY A 10 -12.40 -7.70 -17.19
N ALA A 11 -12.49 -8.27 -18.39
CA ALA A 11 -11.70 -7.83 -19.54
C ALA A 11 -12.04 -6.39 -19.97
N ASP A 12 -13.31 -6.00 -19.95
CA ASP A 12 -13.75 -4.64 -20.26
C ASP A 12 -13.20 -3.63 -19.25
N LEU A 13 -13.26 -3.95 -17.96
CA LEU A 13 -12.71 -3.10 -16.89
C LEU A 13 -11.20 -2.93 -17.03
N VAL A 14 -10.46 -4.01 -17.30
CA VAL A 14 -9.01 -3.95 -17.53
C VAL A 14 -8.69 -3.08 -18.76
N THR A 15 -9.45 -3.22 -19.84
CA THR A 15 -9.28 -2.40 -21.05
C THR A 15 -9.55 -0.94 -20.78
N TRP A 16 -10.61 -0.62 -20.05
CA TRP A 16 -10.92 0.74 -19.64
C TRP A 16 -9.82 1.32 -18.75
N TYR A 17 -9.33 0.56 -17.77
CA TYR A 17 -8.28 0.98 -16.85
C TYR A 17 -6.97 1.27 -17.58
N ARG A 18 -6.58 0.47 -18.57
CA ARG A 18 -5.39 0.73 -19.40
C ARG A 18 -5.46 2.06 -20.16
N ARG A 19 -6.66 2.53 -20.51
CA ARG A 19 -6.87 3.77 -21.28
C ARG A 19 -7.07 5.01 -20.40
N HIS A 20 -7.69 4.85 -19.23
CA HIS A 20 -8.14 5.97 -18.39
C HIS A 20 -7.49 5.98 -16.99
N GLY A 21 -6.68 4.97 -16.68
CA GLY A 21 -5.96 4.87 -15.42
C GLY A 21 -5.03 6.06 -15.24
N ARG A 22 -5.23 6.78 -14.14
CA ARG A 22 -4.34 7.89 -13.77
C ARG A 22 -2.90 7.40 -13.57
N GLU A 23 -1.94 8.17 -14.06
CA GLU A 23 -0.54 8.01 -13.65
C GLU A 23 -0.35 8.53 -12.23
N LEU A 24 0.12 7.66 -11.35
CA LEU A 24 0.40 7.97 -9.95
C LEU A 24 1.79 7.41 -9.61
N PRO A 25 2.59 8.10 -8.78
CA PRO A 25 3.98 7.71 -8.53
C PRO A 25 4.12 6.34 -7.87
N TRP A 26 3.13 5.93 -7.06
CA TRP A 26 3.07 4.58 -6.47
C TRP A 26 2.62 3.48 -7.44
N ARG A 27 2.10 3.82 -8.63
CA ARG A 27 1.80 2.84 -9.69
C ARG A 27 3.00 2.59 -10.60
N ARG A 28 4.03 3.44 -10.52
CA ARG A 28 5.28 3.27 -11.26
C ARG A 28 6.21 2.40 -10.41
N ASP A 29 6.54 1.22 -10.93
CA ASP A 29 7.40 0.22 -10.28
C ASP A 29 6.90 -0.15 -8.86
N PRO A 30 5.80 -0.93 -8.76
CA PRO A 30 5.12 -1.19 -7.50
C PRO A 30 5.82 -2.30 -6.68
N THR A 31 6.93 -1.97 -6.05
CA THR A 31 7.56 -2.88 -5.07
C THR A 31 6.68 -3.06 -3.83
N PRO A 32 6.81 -4.16 -3.05
CA PRO A 32 6.01 -4.37 -1.85
C PRO A 32 6.06 -3.20 -0.87
N TYR A 33 7.26 -2.66 -0.63
CA TYR A 33 7.45 -1.45 0.19
C TYR A 33 6.70 -0.23 -0.36
N ARG A 34 6.83 0.06 -1.66
CA ARG A 34 6.22 1.22 -2.31
C ARG A 34 4.69 1.14 -2.28
N VAL A 35 4.13 -0.04 -2.57
CA VAL A 35 2.69 -0.30 -2.45
C VAL A 35 2.25 -0.09 -1.01
N TRP A 36 2.93 -0.70 -0.04
CA TRP A 36 2.59 -0.57 1.38
C TRP A 36 2.55 0.88 1.86
N VAL A 37 3.58 1.68 1.54
CA VAL A 37 3.63 3.11 1.89
C VAL A 37 2.43 3.85 1.28
N SER A 38 2.13 3.62 0.00
CA SER A 38 1.03 4.32 -0.67
C SER A 38 -0.34 3.95 -0.09
N GLU A 39 -0.57 2.68 0.22
CA GLU A 39 -1.81 2.19 0.80
C GLU A 39 -2.03 2.76 2.20
N ILE A 40 -0.97 2.82 3.03
CA ILE A 40 -1.05 3.47 4.35
C ILE A 40 -1.37 4.97 4.21
N MET A 41 -0.73 5.67 3.26
CA MET A 41 -0.98 7.10 3.03
C MET A 41 -2.39 7.40 2.52
N LEU A 42 -2.99 6.52 1.70
CA LEU A 42 -4.31 6.72 1.10
C LEU A 42 -5.47 6.42 2.06
N GLN A 43 -5.22 5.81 3.22
CA GLN A 43 -6.25 5.59 4.24
C GLN A 43 -6.83 6.92 4.75
N GLN A 44 -8.12 7.17 4.46
CA GLN A 44 -8.80 8.41 4.88
C GLN A 44 -8.07 9.69 4.45
N THR A 45 -7.36 9.67 3.33
CA THR A 45 -6.64 10.83 2.78
C THR A 45 -6.83 10.88 1.27
N THR A 46 -6.97 12.09 0.72
CA THR A 46 -7.18 12.25 -0.72
C THR A 46 -5.88 12.02 -1.50
N VAL A 47 -6.02 11.53 -2.73
CA VAL A 47 -4.88 11.36 -3.66
C VAL A 47 -4.10 12.67 -3.83
N ALA A 48 -4.79 13.81 -3.86
CA ALA A 48 -4.17 15.13 -4.02
C ALA A 48 -3.25 15.50 -2.85
N ALA A 49 -3.64 15.16 -1.61
CA ALA A 49 -2.80 15.39 -0.44
C ALA A 49 -1.62 14.40 -0.36
N VAL A 50 -1.82 13.15 -0.78
CA VAL A 50 -0.78 12.12 -0.75
C VAL A 50 0.32 12.36 -1.79
N PHE A 51 -0.05 12.83 -2.99
CA PHE A 51 0.86 12.91 -4.14
C PHE A 51 2.24 13.55 -3.83
N PRO A 52 2.33 14.79 -3.30
CA PRO A 52 3.63 15.41 -3.02
C PRO A 52 4.35 14.81 -1.81
N ARG A 53 3.64 14.08 -0.93
CA ARG A 53 4.21 13.48 0.29
C ARG A 53 4.81 12.12 0.03
N TYR A 54 4.20 11.35 -0.87
CA TYR A 54 4.67 10.03 -1.22
C TYR A 54 6.10 10.05 -1.74
N GLU A 55 6.39 10.87 -2.75
CA GLU A 55 7.72 10.92 -3.38
C GLU A 55 8.81 11.35 -2.40
N ARG A 56 8.54 12.35 -1.56
CA ARG A 56 9.46 12.79 -0.50
C ARG A 56 9.70 11.69 0.54
N PHE A 57 8.65 10.98 0.95
CA PHE A 57 8.74 9.91 1.94
C PHE A 57 9.61 8.75 1.43
N VAL A 58 9.35 8.26 0.21
CA VAL A 58 10.12 7.14 -0.37
C VAL A 58 11.54 7.55 -0.77
N ALA A 59 11.81 8.84 -1.00
CA ALA A 59 13.17 9.33 -1.19
C ALA A 59 13.94 9.34 0.14
N ARG A 60 13.29 9.74 1.25
CA ARG A 60 13.91 9.79 2.59
C ARG A 60 14.08 8.40 3.21
N PHE A 61 13.12 7.52 2.99
CA PHE A 61 13.07 6.14 3.47
C PHE A 61 12.82 5.23 2.26
N PRO A 62 13.87 4.83 1.53
CA PRO A 62 13.72 4.04 0.30
C PRO A 62 13.32 2.57 0.50
N ASP A 63 13.45 2.04 1.72
CA ASP A 63 13.23 0.63 2.02
C ASP A 63 12.76 0.40 3.48
N VAL A 64 12.39 -0.84 3.80
CA VAL A 64 11.97 -1.23 5.15
C VAL A 64 13.06 -0.93 6.19
N ALA A 65 14.34 -1.16 5.86
CA ALA A 65 15.45 -0.98 6.78
C ALA A 65 15.70 0.49 7.15
N SER A 66 15.63 1.40 6.18
CA SER A 66 15.74 2.84 6.37
C SER A 66 14.56 3.40 7.16
N LEU A 67 13.33 2.92 6.89
CA LEU A 67 12.16 3.26 7.69
C LEU A 67 12.28 2.78 9.13
N ALA A 68 12.74 1.54 9.35
CA ALA A 68 12.88 0.95 10.68
C ALA A 68 13.93 1.67 11.56
N ARG A 69 15.03 2.12 10.93
CA ARG A 69 16.14 2.84 11.60
C ARG A 69 15.82 4.30 11.92
N ALA A 70 14.79 4.86 11.31
CA ALA A 70 14.42 6.25 11.55
C ALA A 70 13.93 6.47 13.00
N GLU A 71 14.09 7.69 13.49
CA GLU A 71 13.36 8.12 14.67
C GLU A 71 11.88 8.28 14.33
N GLU A 72 11.00 7.97 15.28
CA GLU A 72 9.56 8.11 15.04
C GLU A 72 9.18 9.55 14.69
N SER A 73 9.86 10.53 15.29
CA SER A 73 9.67 11.95 15.00
C SER A 73 10.01 12.31 13.55
N GLU A 74 11.02 11.69 12.94
CA GLU A 74 11.37 11.88 11.53
C GLU A 74 10.26 11.33 10.63
N VAL A 75 9.76 10.12 10.92
CA VAL A 75 8.65 9.51 10.17
C VAL A 75 7.41 10.41 10.24
N LEU A 76 7.07 10.92 11.42
CA LEU A 76 5.92 11.80 11.61
C LEU A 76 6.09 13.17 10.94
N THR A 77 7.34 13.66 10.83
CA THR A 77 7.65 14.91 10.14
C THR A 77 7.37 14.81 8.64
N GLU A 78 7.74 13.70 8.01
CA GLU A 78 7.51 13.47 6.57
C GLU A 78 6.02 13.44 6.21
N VAL A 79 5.20 12.88 7.10
CA VAL A 79 3.75 12.72 6.91
C VAL A 79 2.91 13.80 7.59
N SER A 80 3.55 14.85 8.10
CA SER A 80 2.87 15.97 8.77
C SER A 80 1.82 16.61 7.85
N GLY A 81 0.61 16.77 8.37
CA GLY A 81 -0.55 17.30 7.65
C GLY A 81 -1.43 16.25 6.97
N LEU A 82 -1.01 14.99 6.90
CA LEU A 82 -1.87 13.90 6.39
C LEU A 82 -2.88 13.39 7.43
N GLY A 83 -2.69 13.74 8.71
CA GLY A 83 -3.55 13.31 9.79
C GLY A 83 -3.50 11.81 10.07
N TYR A 84 -4.30 11.38 11.04
CA TYR A 84 -4.41 9.99 11.51
C TYR A 84 -3.05 9.33 11.80
N TYR A 85 -2.18 10.00 12.54
CA TYR A 85 -0.78 9.60 12.77
C TYR A 85 -0.57 8.19 13.33
N ARG A 86 -1.60 7.60 13.96
CA ARG A 86 -1.59 6.21 14.44
C ARG A 86 -1.18 5.21 13.34
N ARG A 87 -1.60 5.42 12.07
CA ARG A 87 -1.25 4.50 10.96
C ARG A 87 0.23 4.52 10.61
N PHE A 88 0.87 5.70 10.67
CA PHE A 88 2.30 5.84 10.42
C PHE A 88 3.15 5.31 11.57
N ARG A 89 2.69 5.48 12.82
CA ARG A 89 3.31 4.83 13.98
C ARG A 89 3.20 3.30 13.91
N ALA A 90 2.05 2.78 13.45
CA ALA A 90 1.89 1.34 13.23
C ALA A 90 2.81 0.84 12.12
N MET A 91 2.87 1.53 10.98
CA MET A 91 3.78 1.24 9.87
C MET A 91 5.26 1.23 10.32
N HIS A 92 5.67 2.21 11.12
CA HIS A 92 7.02 2.27 11.65
C HIS A 92 7.34 1.09 12.59
N ARG A 93 6.40 0.71 13.48
CA ARG A 93 6.55 -0.50 14.32
C ARG A 93 6.64 -1.77 13.49
N ALA A 94 5.81 -1.91 12.46
CA ALA A 94 5.86 -3.05 11.54
C ALA A 94 7.21 -3.13 10.80
N ALA A 95 7.78 -1.99 10.39
CA ALA A 95 9.10 -1.97 9.76
C ALA A 95 10.20 -2.45 10.71
N ARG A 96 10.15 -2.05 11.98
CA ARG A 96 11.06 -2.55 13.02
C ARG A 96 10.92 -4.05 13.26
N GLU A 97 9.69 -4.54 13.36
CA GLU A 97 9.40 -5.97 13.52
C GLU A 97 9.94 -6.81 12.34
N LEU A 98 9.81 -6.31 11.11
CA LEU A 98 10.36 -6.97 9.92
C LEU A 98 11.90 -7.07 9.99
N VAL A 99 12.57 -5.99 10.36
CA VAL A 99 14.04 -5.97 10.50
C VAL A 99 14.51 -6.86 11.64
N GLU A 100 13.83 -6.86 12.79
CA GLU A 100 14.12 -7.75 13.93
C GLU A 100 14.01 -9.23 13.53
N LYS A 101 13.06 -9.57 12.66
CA LYS A 101 12.89 -10.91 12.09
C LYS A 101 13.84 -11.24 10.94
N GLY A 102 14.72 -10.32 10.55
CA GLY A 102 15.66 -10.49 9.43
C GLY A 102 15.01 -10.47 8.05
N VAL A 103 13.78 -9.94 7.94
CA VAL A 103 13.06 -9.81 6.67
C VAL A 103 13.52 -8.52 5.97
N LYS A 104 14.00 -8.64 4.72
CA LYS A 104 14.57 -7.52 3.96
C LYS A 104 13.52 -6.54 3.40
N ASP A 105 12.31 -7.02 3.16
CA ASP A 105 11.17 -6.25 2.63
C ASP A 105 9.87 -6.76 3.30
N LEU A 106 8.72 -6.76 2.62
CA LEU A 106 7.52 -7.45 3.10
C LEU A 106 7.56 -8.95 2.77
N PRO A 107 7.02 -9.81 3.66
CA PRO A 107 6.81 -11.22 3.33
C PRO A 107 5.80 -11.37 2.19
N ARG A 108 5.87 -12.48 1.44
CA ARG A 108 4.93 -12.77 0.36
C ARG A 108 3.60 -13.36 0.87
N SER A 109 3.60 -13.98 2.05
CA SER A 109 2.39 -14.60 2.60
C SER A 109 1.38 -13.54 3.02
N LEU A 110 0.17 -13.61 2.47
CA LEU A 110 -0.95 -12.75 2.86
C LEU A 110 -1.17 -12.76 4.39
N ALA A 111 -1.05 -13.93 5.01
CA ALA A 111 -1.24 -14.07 6.45
C ALA A 111 -0.14 -13.36 7.25
N GLU A 112 1.11 -13.43 6.79
CA GLU A 112 2.23 -12.73 7.42
C GLU A 112 2.12 -11.22 7.23
N ILE A 113 1.74 -10.76 6.04
CA ILE A 113 1.48 -9.34 5.77
C ILE A 113 0.36 -8.82 6.68
N ARG A 114 -0.76 -9.55 6.79
CA ARG A 114 -1.91 -9.18 7.63
C ARG A 114 -1.59 -9.17 9.12
N ALA A 115 -0.62 -9.97 9.56
CA ALA A 115 -0.20 -9.99 10.96
C ALA A 115 0.58 -8.73 11.36
N LEU A 116 1.11 -7.96 10.40
CA LEU A 116 1.90 -6.76 10.68
C LEU A 116 1.05 -5.63 11.31
N PRO A 117 1.62 -4.86 12.25
CA PRO A 117 0.93 -3.74 12.88
C PRO A 117 0.32 -2.75 11.88
N GLY A 118 -0.99 -2.52 12.00
CA GLY A 118 -1.70 -1.52 11.19
C GLY A 118 -2.07 -1.98 9.78
N ILE A 119 -1.84 -3.25 9.44
CA ILE A 119 -2.25 -3.84 8.17
C ILE A 119 -3.54 -4.65 8.38
N GLY A 120 -4.63 -4.20 7.75
CA GLY A 120 -5.91 -4.92 7.73
C GLY A 120 -6.12 -5.71 6.43
N ASP A 121 -7.29 -6.34 6.29
CA ASP A 121 -7.65 -7.18 5.14
C ASP A 121 -7.45 -6.48 3.79
N TYR A 122 -7.95 -5.24 3.67
CA TYR A 122 -7.80 -4.46 2.45
C TYR A 122 -6.32 -4.23 2.10
N THR A 123 -5.52 -3.72 3.03
CA THR A 123 -4.11 -3.38 2.77
C THR A 123 -3.27 -4.64 2.50
N ALA A 124 -3.52 -5.73 3.21
CA ALA A 124 -2.85 -7.01 2.94
C ALA A 124 -3.20 -7.55 1.55
N GLY A 125 -4.49 -7.49 1.17
CA GLY A 125 -4.96 -7.86 -0.17
C GLY A 125 -4.37 -6.99 -1.26
N ALA A 126 -4.32 -5.66 -1.05
CA ALA A 126 -3.76 -4.71 -2.01
C ALA A 126 -2.27 -4.96 -2.24
N ILE A 127 -1.48 -5.15 -1.18
CA ILE A 127 -0.05 -5.50 -1.29
C ILE A 127 0.11 -6.83 -2.04
N SER A 128 -0.64 -7.86 -1.65
CA SER A 128 -0.54 -9.19 -2.25
C SER A 128 -0.89 -9.18 -3.74
N ALA A 129 -1.97 -8.51 -4.11
CA ALA A 129 -2.41 -8.44 -5.50
C ALA A 129 -1.50 -7.57 -6.37
N ILE A 130 -1.07 -6.40 -5.87
CA ILE A 130 -0.33 -5.43 -6.69
C ILE A 130 1.16 -5.77 -6.77
N ALA A 131 1.79 -6.13 -5.65
CA ALA A 131 3.23 -6.32 -5.58
C ALA A 131 3.67 -7.78 -5.81
N PHE A 132 2.78 -8.74 -5.52
CA PHE A 132 3.10 -10.17 -5.63
C PHE A 132 2.25 -10.93 -6.66
N ASP A 133 1.34 -10.24 -7.37
CA ASP A 133 0.44 -10.80 -8.39
C ASP A 133 -0.42 -11.97 -7.85
N GLU A 134 -0.75 -11.94 -6.56
CA GLU A 134 -1.57 -12.98 -5.94
C GLU A 134 -3.07 -12.71 -6.21
N PRO A 135 -3.88 -13.74 -6.52
CA PRO A 135 -5.30 -13.59 -6.84
C PRO A 135 -6.17 -13.37 -5.59
N VAL A 136 -5.88 -12.31 -4.84
CA VAL A 136 -6.53 -11.93 -3.58
C VAL A 136 -7.35 -10.65 -3.79
N ALA A 137 -8.53 -10.59 -3.20
CA ALA A 137 -9.38 -9.40 -3.29
C ALA A 137 -8.87 -8.27 -2.38
N ALA A 138 -8.82 -7.05 -2.90
CA ALA A 138 -8.60 -5.82 -2.14
C ALA A 138 -9.88 -4.97 -2.19
N VAL A 139 -10.73 -5.10 -1.17
CA VAL A 139 -12.06 -4.45 -1.13
C VAL A 139 -12.05 -3.26 -0.17
N ASP A 140 -12.12 -2.05 -0.71
CA ASP A 140 -12.29 -0.81 0.05
C ASP A 140 -13.72 -0.23 -0.11
N GLY A 141 -13.95 0.95 0.45
CA GLY A 141 -15.23 1.66 0.28
C GLY A 141 -15.55 2.03 -1.16
N ASN A 142 -14.55 2.19 -2.05
CA ASN A 142 -14.80 2.44 -3.46
C ASN A 142 -15.28 1.17 -4.17
N ALA A 143 -14.64 0.04 -3.90
CA ALA A 143 -15.04 -1.25 -4.46
C ALA A 143 -16.45 -1.67 -3.99
N LEU A 144 -16.79 -1.43 -2.71
CA LEU A 144 -18.12 -1.75 -2.17
C LEU A 144 -19.25 -0.89 -2.74
N ARG A 145 -18.93 0.29 -3.31
CA ARG A 145 -19.92 1.22 -3.89
C ARG A 145 -20.27 0.89 -5.34
N ILE A 146 -19.43 0.13 -6.04
CA ILE A 146 -19.62 -0.31 -7.44
C ILE A 146 -20.50 -1.55 -7.47
#